data_AF-A0A940LXI9-F1
#
_entry.id   AF-A0A940LXI9-F1
#
_cell.length_a   1.000
_cell.length_b   1.000
_cell.length_c   1.000
_cell.angle_alpha   90.00
_cell.angle_beta   90.00
_cell.angle_gamma   90.00
#
_symmetry.space_group_name_H-M   'P 1'
#
loop_
_entity.id
_entity.type
_entity.pdbx_description
1 polymer ?
#
loop_
_entity_poly.entity_id
_entity_poly.type
_entity_poly.pdbx_seq_one_letter_code
_entity_poly.pdbx_strand_id
1 'polypeptide(L)'
;MVTTLPPMEGDCWVQVWLGGKPRMTLPIDQYQEAVDWAVAMSDQFATAVQIVPISPADLTKFLGPRLENGLASMSDEERWKLRQDVVTACALAMRDCPDPQVRAEAHSVLVTMKVIRP
;
A
#
# COMPACT_ATOMS: atom_id res chain seq x y z
N MET A 1 -16.97 14.99 14.07
CA MET A 1 -15.65 15.67 14.14
C MET A 1 -14.67 14.94 13.23
N VAL A 2 -14.09 15.66 12.27
CA VAL A 2 -13.12 15.11 11.30
C VAL A 2 -11.72 15.59 11.65
N THR A 3 -10.75 14.70 11.61
CA THR A 3 -9.33 15.03 11.76
C THR A 3 -8.60 14.62 10.50
N THR A 4 -7.88 15.56 9.89
CA THR A 4 -7.13 15.32 8.66
C THR A 4 -5.64 15.50 8.91
N LEU A 5 -4.84 14.55 8.43
CA LEU A 5 -3.40 14.71 8.30
C LEU A 5 -3.10 15.07 6.84
N PRO A 6 -2.32 16.13 6.56
CA PRO A 6 -1.97 16.50 5.18
C PRO A 6 -1.01 15.45 4.58
N PRO A 7 -1.12 15.15 3.27
CA PRO A 7 -0.18 14.26 2.59
C PRO A 7 1.25 14.80 2.64
N MET A 8 2.20 13.89 2.81
CA MET A 8 3.63 14.14 2.73
C MET A 8 4.24 13.50 1.47
N GLU A 9 5.45 13.93 1.12
CA GLU A 9 6.22 13.29 0.06
C GLU A 9 6.45 11.80 0.39
N GLY A 10 6.08 10.92 -0.54
CA GLY A 10 6.15 9.46 -0.36
C GLY A 10 4.85 8.78 0.08
N ASP A 11 3.81 9.53 0.42
CA ASP A 11 2.49 8.95 0.66
C ASP A 11 1.87 8.46 -0.65
N CYS A 12 1.36 7.23 -0.62
CA CYS A 12 0.81 6.55 -1.80
C CYS A 12 -0.68 6.22 -1.64
N TRP A 13 -1.17 6.19 -0.40
CA TRP A 13 -2.57 5.91 -0.08
C TRP A 13 -3.11 6.87 0.97
N VAL A 14 -4.43 6.97 1.04
CA VAL A 14 -5.15 7.61 2.14
C VAL A 14 -6.08 6.59 2.78
N GLN A 15 -6.05 6.49 4.11
CA GLN A 15 -6.97 5.68 4.90
C GLN A 15 -7.99 6.53 5.63
N VAL A 16 -9.23 6.06 5.59
CA VAL A 16 -10.32 6.58 6.41
C VAL A 16 -10.48 5.69 7.63
N TRP A 17 -10.28 6.28 8.81
CA TRP A 17 -10.37 5.61 10.09
C TRP A 17 -11.65 6.01 10.81
N LEU A 18 -12.40 5.01 11.28
CA LEU A 18 -13.58 5.19 12.11
C LEU A 18 -13.38 4.45 13.43
N GLY A 19 -13.44 5.17 14.55
CA GLY A 19 -13.24 4.59 15.88
C GLY A 19 -11.87 3.91 16.06
N GLY A 20 -10.82 4.51 15.50
CA GLY A 20 -9.44 4.00 15.61
C GLY A 20 -9.13 2.77 14.76
N LYS A 21 -9.97 2.45 13.76
CA LYS A 21 -9.72 1.34 12.83
C LYS A 21 -9.86 1.83 11.38
N PRO A 22 -8.95 1.43 10.47
CA PRO A 22 -9.08 1.73 9.06
C PRO A 22 -10.28 0.97 8.49
N ARG A 23 -11.11 1.68 7.71
CA ARG A 23 -12.31 1.15 7.07
C ARG A 23 -12.24 1.19 5.55
N MET A 24 -11.53 2.16 5.02
CA MET A 24 -11.37 2.37 3.59
C MET A 24 -9.95 2.83 3.31
N THR A 25 -9.37 2.33 2.21
CA THR A 25 -8.07 2.74 1.68
C THR A 25 -8.30 3.17 0.24
N LEU A 26 -7.92 4.39 -0.10
CA LEU A 26 -7.97 4.95 -1.44
C LEU A 26 -6.56 5.34 -1.90
N PRO A 27 -6.28 5.46 -3.21
CA PRO A 27 -5.02 6.03 -3.66
C PRO A 27 -4.90 7.50 -3.26
N ILE A 28 -3.67 7.99 -3.10
CA ILE A 28 -3.41 9.33 -2.53
C ILE A 28 -3.94 10.49 -3.41
N ASP A 29 -4.12 10.26 -4.70
CA ASP A 29 -4.76 11.20 -5.64
C ASP A 29 -6.22 11.52 -5.26
N GLN A 30 -6.89 10.62 -4.54
CA GLN A 30 -8.24 10.78 -4.02
C GLN A 30 -8.27 11.34 -2.59
N TYR A 31 -7.18 11.94 -2.11
CA TYR A 31 -7.14 12.53 -0.77
C TYR A 31 -8.28 13.52 -0.51
N GLN A 32 -8.51 14.45 -1.44
CA GLN A 32 -9.56 15.46 -1.26
C GLN A 32 -10.96 14.82 -1.27
N GLU A 33 -11.20 13.83 -2.12
CA GLU A 33 -12.46 13.09 -2.15
C GLU A 33 -12.71 12.36 -0.82
N ALA A 34 -11.65 11.79 -0.22
CA ALA A 34 -11.74 11.16 1.09
C ALA A 34 -12.07 12.16 2.20
N VAL A 35 -11.50 13.37 2.14
CA VAL A 35 -11.81 14.48 3.07
C VAL A 35 -13.26 14.92 2.90
N ASP A 36 -13.71 15.16 1.67
CA ASP A 36 -15.06 15.64 1.38
C ASP A 36 -16.10 14.61 1.83
N TRP A 37 -15.84 13.31 1.58
CA TRP A 37 -16.67 12.23 2.09
C TRP A 37 -16.72 12.22 3.62
N ALA A 38 -15.57 12.36 4.29
CA ALA A 38 -15.51 12.35 5.75
C ALA A 38 -16.22 13.54 6.39
N VAL A 39 -16.15 14.72 5.77
CA VAL A 39 -16.90 15.91 6.20
C VAL A 39 -18.40 15.67 6.01
N ALA A 40 -18.82 15.16 4.86
CA ALA A 40 -20.23 14.91 4.58
C ALA A 40 -20.84 13.87 5.53
N MET A 41 -20.09 12.81 5.85
CA MET A 41 -20.58 11.72 6.71
C MET A 41 -20.32 11.93 8.20
N SER A 42 -19.60 13.01 8.58
CA SER A 42 -19.12 13.19 9.94
C SER A 42 -20.23 13.25 10.99
N ASP A 43 -21.40 13.76 10.60
CA ASP A 43 -22.56 13.91 11.49
C ASP A 43 -23.35 12.60 11.66
N GLN A 44 -23.10 11.61 10.80
CA GLN A 44 -23.77 10.30 10.85
C GLN A 44 -23.05 9.33 11.78
N PHE A 45 -21.80 9.62 12.16
CA PHE A 45 -20.99 8.75 13.01
C PHE A 45 -20.88 9.32 14.43
N ALA A 46 -21.17 8.47 15.43
CA ALA A 46 -20.96 8.81 16.84
C ALA A 46 -19.46 8.89 17.24
N THR A 47 -18.56 8.51 16.33
CA THR A 47 -17.11 8.46 16.54
C THR A 47 -16.38 9.37 15.56
N ALA A 48 -15.25 9.93 15.99
CA ALA A 48 -14.42 10.75 15.12
C ALA A 48 -13.97 9.99 13.86
N VAL A 49 -14.00 10.70 12.73
CA VAL A 49 -13.47 10.23 11.44
C VAL A 49 -12.06 10.80 11.29
N GLN A 50 -11.08 9.96 10.99
CA GLN A 50 -9.70 10.41 10.74
C GLN A 50 -9.28 10.08 9.32
N ILE A 51 -8.67 11.05 8.64
CA ILE A 51 -8.08 10.89 7.32
C ILE A 51 -6.57 10.85 7.49
N VAL A 52 -5.97 9.71 7.15
CA VAL A 52 -4.57 9.40 7.40
C VAL A 52 -3.90 9.03 6.07
N PRO A 53 -3.08 9.90 5.47
CA PRO A 53 -2.15 9.53 4.42
C PRO A 53 -1.15 8.48 4.91
N ILE A 54 -0.76 7.57 4.02
CA ILE A 54 0.08 6.42 4.35
C ILE A 54 1.10 6.19 3.24
N SER A 55 2.35 6.09 3.66
CA SER A 55 3.47 5.65 2.83
C SER A 55 3.56 4.12 2.75
N PRO A 56 4.25 3.55 1.76
CA PRO A 56 4.54 2.12 1.70
C PRO A 56 5.23 1.57 2.97
N ALA A 57 6.08 2.39 3.60
CA ALA A 57 6.77 2.03 4.85
C ALA A 57 5.79 1.96 6.04
N ASP A 58 4.83 2.87 6.11
CA ASP A 58 3.79 2.82 7.14
C ASP A 58 2.86 1.63 6.90
N LEU A 59 2.49 1.38 5.65
CA LEU A 59 1.65 0.26 5.28
C LEU A 59 2.24 -1.07 5.73
N THR A 60 3.54 -1.30 5.52
CA THR A 60 4.23 -2.51 5.98
C THR A 60 4.29 -2.61 7.50
N LYS A 61 4.43 -1.50 8.22
CA LYS A 61 4.39 -1.47 9.69
C LYS A 61 3.00 -1.80 10.26
N PHE A 62 1.93 -1.30 9.64
CA PHE A 62 0.55 -1.52 10.10
C PHE A 62 -0.04 -2.85 9.62
N LEU A 63 0.31 -3.27 8.40
CA LEU A 63 -0.20 -4.48 7.79
C LEU A 63 0.71 -5.68 7.98
N GLY A 64 1.96 -5.56 8.44
CA GLY A 64 2.89 -6.70 8.58
C GLY A 64 2.22 -7.98 9.12
N PRO A 65 1.57 -7.93 10.30
CA PRO A 65 0.87 -9.10 10.84
C PRO A 65 -0.34 -9.57 10.01
N ARG A 66 -1.04 -8.67 9.31
CA ARG A 66 -2.17 -9.02 8.43
C ARG A 66 -1.73 -9.54 7.07
N LEU A 67 -0.64 -9.02 6.52
CA LEU A 67 0.00 -9.45 5.29
C LEU A 67 0.54 -10.86 5.45
N GLU A 68 1.20 -11.16 6.58
CA GLU A 68 1.64 -12.52 6.90
C GLU A 68 0.47 -13.51 6.92
N ASN A 69 -0.63 -13.15 7.58
CA ASN A 69 -1.84 -13.98 7.60
C ASN A 69 -2.52 -14.09 6.22
N GLY A 70 -2.53 -13.01 5.43
CA GLY A 70 -3.02 -13.00 4.06
C GLY A 70 -2.20 -13.93 3.16
N LEU A 71 -0.88 -13.79 3.16
CA LEU A 71 0.05 -14.63 2.41
C LEU A 71 -0.05 -16.11 2.83
N ALA A 72 -0.22 -16.38 4.13
CA ALA A 72 -0.42 -17.72 4.65
C ALA A 72 -1.73 -18.37 4.16
N SER A 73 -2.78 -17.57 3.98
CA SER A 73 -4.11 -18.05 3.55
C SER A 73 -4.30 -18.10 2.03
N MET A 74 -3.35 -17.59 1.23
CA MET A 74 -3.41 -17.70 -0.23
C MET A 74 -3.37 -19.16 -0.69
N SER A 75 -4.21 -19.48 -1.66
CA SER A 75 -4.13 -20.72 -2.43
C SER A 75 -2.85 -20.79 -3.27
N ASP A 76 -2.50 -21.98 -3.74
CA ASP A 76 -1.31 -22.15 -4.59
C ASP A 76 -1.41 -21.39 -5.92
N GLU A 77 -2.63 -21.23 -6.46
CA GLU A 77 -2.87 -20.43 -7.67
C GLU A 77 -2.63 -18.94 -7.42
N GLU A 78 -3.14 -18.41 -6.31
CA GLU A 78 -2.93 -17.01 -5.94
C GLU A 78 -1.44 -16.73 -5.64
N ARG A 79 -0.75 -17.67 -4.98
CA ARG A 79 0.69 -17.59 -4.76
C ARG A 79 1.48 -17.61 -6.06
N TRP A 80 1.09 -18.47 -7.00
CA TRP A 80 1.71 -18.52 -8.33
C TRP A 80 1.52 -17.21 -9.09
N LYS A 81 0.30 -16.66 -9.07
CA LYS A 81 -0.02 -15.38 -9.70
C LYS A 81 0.77 -14.24 -9.07
N LEU A 82 0.76 -14.13 -7.74
CA LEU A 82 1.54 -13.12 -7.02
C LEU A 82 3.03 -13.21 -7.38
N ARG A 83 3.58 -14.44 -7.46
CA ARG A 83 4.95 -14.65 -7.90
C ARG A 83 5.19 -14.11 -9.32
N GLN A 84 4.31 -14.40 -10.27
CA GLN A 84 4.41 -13.91 -11.65
C GLN A 84 4.34 -12.38 -11.72
N ASP A 85 3.45 -11.77 -10.93
CA ASP A 85 3.27 -10.32 -10.87
C ASP A 85 4.55 -9.64 -10.34
N VAL A 86 5.14 -10.17 -9.26
CA VAL A 86 6.41 -9.66 -8.72
C VAL A 86 7.55 -9.80 -9.73
N VAL A 87 7.68 -10.95 -10.39
CA VAL A 87 8.72 -11.16 -11.41
C VAL A 87 8.58 -10.18 -12.56
N THR A 88 7.35 -9.99 -13.05
CA THR A 88 7.06 -9.07 -14.14
C THR A 88 7.38 -7.63 -13.75
N ALA A 89 6.94 -7.19 -12.57
CA ALA A 89 7.19 -5.85 -12.07
C ALA A 89 8.70 -5.57 -11.90
N CYS A 90 9.45 -6.50 -11.31
CA CYS A 90 10.90 -6.35 -11.17
C CYS A 90 11.63 -6.34 -12.53
N ALA A 91 11.21 -7.16 -13.48
CA ALA A 91 11.78 -7.15 -14.83
C ALA A 91 11.51 -5.84 -15.57
N LEU A 92 10.30 -5.28 -15.43
CA LEU A 92 9.95 -3.96 -15.96
C LEU A 92 10.75 -2.85 -15.27
N ALA A 93 10.89 -2.89 -13.95
CA ALA A 93 11.70 -1.92 -13.20
C ALA A 93 13.17 -1.95 -13.66
N MET A 94 13.75 -3.13 -13.85
CA MET A 94 15.10 -3.28 -14.39
C MET A 94 15.26 -2.71 -15.81
N ARG A 95 14.22 -2.80 -16.65
CA ARG A 95 14.26 -2.34 -18.04
C ARG A 95 14.03 -0.84 -18.18
N ASP A 96 13.02 -0.33 -17.48
CA ASP A 96 12.43 1.00 -17.77
C ASP A 96 12.75 2.04 -16.69
N CYS A 97 13.14 1.64 -15.47
CA CYS A 97 13.37 2.60 -14.39
C CYS A 97 14.72 3.33 -14.59
N PRO A 98 14.75 4.68 -14.63
CA PRO A 98 15.98 5.44 -14.80
C PRO A 98 16.88 5.39 -13.55
N ASP A 99 16.30 5.15 -12.37
CA ASP A 99 17.02 5.10 -11.10
C ASP A 99 17.87 3.81 -10.98
N PRO A 100 19.21 3.91 -10.92
CA PRO A 100 20.09 2.76 -10.75
C PRO A 100 19.87 1.97 -9.46
N GLN A 101 19.46 2.62 -8.38
CA GLN A 101 19.22 1.96 -7.10
C GLN A 101 17.99 1.05 -7.18
N VAL A 102 16.89 1.55 -7.74
CA VAL A 102 15.66 0.76 -7.95
C VAL A 102 15.94 -0.45 -8.84
N ARG A 103 16.76 -0.31 -9.89
CA ARG A 103 17.17 -1.44 -10.73
C ARG A 103 17.98 -2.48 -9.96
N ALA A 104 18.91 -2.04 -9.10
CA ALA A 104 19.73 -2.94 -8.28
C ALA A 104 18.89 -3.70 -7.25
N GLU A 105 17.92 -3.02 -6.62
CA GLU A 105 16.97 -3.65 -5.69
C GLU A 105 16.09 -4.68 -6.40
N ALA A 106 15.54 -4.34 -7.57
CA ALA A 106 14.76 -5.27 -8.39
C ALA A 106 15.58 -6.51 -8.80
N HIS A 107 16.85 -6.33 -9.19
CA HIS A 107 17.76 -7.45 -9.47
C HIS A 107 17.94 -8.35 -8.25
N SER A 108 18.21 -7.76 -7.07
CA SER A 108 18.39 -8.49 -5.81
C SER A 108 17.16 -9.34 -5.44
N VAL A 109 15.95 -8.80 -5.65
CA VAL A 109 14.70 -9.53 -5.45
C VAL A 109 14.60 -10.73 -6.40
N LEU A 110 14.90 -10.54 -7.70
CA LEU A 110 14.83 -11.62 -8.69
C LEU A 110 15.86 -12.75 -8.42
N VAL A 111 17.07 -12.41 -7.95
CA VAL A 111 18.08 -13.39 -7.50
C VAL A 111 17.56 -14.15 -6.28
N THR A 112 17.00 -13.45 -5.29
CA THR A 112 16.43 -14.05 -4.08
C THR A 112 15.30 -15.02 -4.42
N MET A 113 14.45 -14.66 -5.39
CA MET A 113 13.39 -15.51 -5.91
C MET A 113 13.89 -16.65 -6.81
N LYS A 114 15.21 -16.74 -7.08
CA LYS A 114 15.86 -17.72 -7.97
C LYS A 114 15.36 -17.68 -9.42
N VAL A 115 14.98 -16.50 -9.89
CA VAL A 115 14.52 -16.28 -11.27
C VAL A 115 15.72 -16.02 -12.19
N ILE A 116 16.70 -15.28 -11.68
CA ILE A 116 17.97 -15.00 -12.35
C ILE A 116 19.13 -15.51 -11.49
N ARG A 117 20.28 -15.74 -12.13
CA ARG A 117 21.51 -16.15 -11.43
C ARG A 117 22.21 -14.91 -10.86
N PRO A 118 22.89 -15.04 -9.70
CA PRO A 118 23.68 -13.96 -9.12
C PRO A 118 24.86 -13.56 -10.01
#